data_AF-A0A7L0NIN1-F1
#
_entry.id   AF-A0A7L0NIN1-F1
#
_cell.length_a   1.000
_cell.length_b   1.000
_cell.length_c   1.000
_cell.angle_alpha   90.00
_cell.angle_beta   90.00
_cell.angle_gamma   90.00
#
_symmetry.space_group_name_H-M   'P 1'
#
loop_
_entity.id
_entity.type
_entity.pdbx_description
1 polymer ?
#
loop_
_entity_poly.entity_id
_entity_poly.type
_entity_poly.pdbx_seq_one_letter_code
_entity_poly.pdbx_strand_id
1 'polypeptide(L)'
;VPQGVDSLVLESVMFAILAERALGPRLYGVFPQGRLEQYIPSRRLRTEDLRDPHISREIAVKMSRFHGMVMPFNKEPKWLFGTMEKYLKQISELSFTDEAHLEKFNLLKSYNLEEEMRSLRDLLESTPSPVVFCHNDVQEGNILLLAGREDLPSDKLMLIDFEYSSYNYRGFDIGNHFCEWVYNYTHTSWPFFKASPENYPSRQQQVGGPALGGSPGGVQDVVPAFSIPSQLHFIRHYLSEDSGHRGDTTHEEQARIEEEMLTEINR
;
A
#
# COMPACT_ATOMS: atom_id res chain seq x y z
N VAL A 1 -18.72 8.89 -20.71
CA VAL A 1 -18.59 7.46 -21.11
C VAL A 1 -19.36 6.64 -20.09
N PRO A 2 -20.23 5.70 -20.48
CA PRO A 2 -21.16 5.06 -19.54
C PRO A 2 -20.39 4.19 -18.56
N GLN A 3 -20.21 4.68 -17.33
CA GLN A 3 -19.42 4.03 -16.26
C GLN A 3 -20.04 2.74 -15.69
N GLY A 4 -21.20 2.29 -16.19
CA GLY A 4 -21.96 1.21 -15.54
C GLY A 4 -21.62 -0.22 -15.97
N VAL A 5 -21.39 -0.47 -17.27
CA VAL A 5 -21.30 -1.84 -17.80
C VAL A 5 -19.84 -2.30 -17.93
N ASP A 6 -18.99 -1.46 -18.52
CA ASP A 6 -17.56 -1.80 -18.69
C ASP A 6 -16.84 -1.91 -17.33
N SER A 7 -17.19 -1.06 -16.37
CA SER A 7 -16.65 -1.12 -15.00
C SER A 7 -17.04 -2.42 -14.29
N LEU A 8 -18.31 -2.83 -14.40
CA LEU A 8 -18.81 -4.06 -13.77
C LEU A 8 -18.15 -5.31 -14.38
N VAL A 9 -17.92 -5.32 -15.70
CA VAL A 9 -17.22 -6.42 -16.39
C VAL A 9 -15.77 -6.51 -15.91
N LEU A 10 -15.05 -5.38 -15.88
CA LEU A 10 -13.65 -5.35 -15.43
C LEU A 10 -13.52 -5.78 -13.96
N GLU A 11 -14.41 -5.29 -13.10
CA GLU A 11 -14.47 -5.69 -11.69
C GLU A 11 -14.73 -7.20 -11.56
N SER A 12 -15.72 -7.73 -12.27
CA SER A 12 -16.04 -9.17 -12.24
C SER A 12 -14.86 -10.04 -12.70
N VAL A 13 -14.15 -9.62 -13.75
CA VAL A 13 -12.95 -10.31 -14.25
C VAL A 13 -11.84 -10.25 -13.20
N MET A 14 -11.65 -9.10 -12.55
CA MET A 14 -10.65 -8.93 -11.50
C MET A 14 -10.91 -9.89 -10.33
N PHE A 15 -12.12 -9.88 -9.77
CA PHE A 15 -12.50 -10.75 -8.65
C PHE A 15 -12.36 -12.24 -9.01
N ALA A 16 -12.78 -12.64 -10.21
CA ALA A 16 -12.64 -14.02 -10.65
C ALA A 16 -11.16 -14.47 -10.70
N ILE A 17 -10.27 -13.64 -11.27
CA ILE A 17 -8.83 -13.98 -11.32
C ILE A 17 -8.22 -14.05 -9.92
N LEU A 18 -8.58 -13.12 -9.03
CA LEU A 18 -8.08 -13.11 -7.65
C LEU A 18 -8.54 -14.34 -6.85
N ALA A 19 -9.79 -14.75 -7.04
CA ALA A 19 -10.34 -15.96 -6.46
C ALA A 19 -9.59 -17.22 -6.96
N GLU A 20 -9.39 -17.35 -8.27
CA GLU A 20 -8.68 -18.49 -8.88
C GLU A 20 -7.21 -18.56 -8.46
N ARG A 21 -6.56 -17.43 -8.21
CA ARG A 21 -5.18 -17.36 -7.71
C ARG A 21 -5.05 -17.47 -6.19
N ALA A 22 -6.15 -17.66 -5.47
CA ALA A 22 -6.21 -17.67 -4.00
C ALA A 22 -5.60 -16.41 -3.34
N LEU A 23 -5.73 -15.26 -4.03
CA LEU A 23 -5.28 -13.94 -3.55
C LEU A 23 -6.44 -13.08 -3.03
N GLY A 24 -7.68 -13.56 -3.17
CA GLY A 24 -8.87 -12.97 -2.57
C GLY A 24 -9.90 -14.04 -2.16
N PRO A 25 -11.08 -13.62 -1.67
CA PRO A 25 -12.17 -14.53 -1.35
C PRO A 25 -12.60 -15.35 -2.58
N ARG A 26 -13.07 -16.59 -2.37
CA ARG A 26 -13.69 -17.35 -3.47
C ARG A 26 -14.95 -16.64 -3.96
N LEU A 27 -15.14 -16.64 -5.27
CA LEU A 27 -16.33 -16.11 -5.92
C LEU A 27 -17.31 -17.25 -6.20
N TYR A 28 -18.50 -17.20 -5.60
CA TYR A 28 -19.54 -18.24 -5.78
C TYR A 28 -20.54 -17.90 -6.89
N GLY A 29 -20.75 -16.61 -7.18
CA GLY A 29 -21.64 -16.18 -8.24
C GLY A 29 -21.67 -14.67 -8.43
N VAL A 30 -21.98 -14.23 -9.65
CA VAL A 30 -22.14 -12.83 -10.04
C VAL A 30 -23.50 -12.65 -10.69
N PHE A 31 -24.21 -11.59 -10.34
CA PHE A 31 -25.53 -11.25 -10.85
C PHE A 31 -25.65 -9.72 -10.98
N PRO A 32 -26.65 -9.18 -11.71
CA PRO A 32 -26.73 -7.74 -11.99
C PRO A 32 -26.77 -6.84 -10.74
N GLN A 33 -27.23 -7.36 -9.60
CA GLN A 33 -27.34 -6.62 -8.34
C GLN A 33 -26.13 -6.80 -7.41
N GLY A 34 -25.14 -7.64 -7.75
CA GLY A 34 -23.98 -7.87 -6.90
C GLY A 34 -23.33 -9.24 -7.10
N ARG A 35 -22.68 -9.73 -6.05
CA ARG A 35 -21.91 -10.98 -6.05
C ARG A 35 -22.05 -11.73 -4.73
N LEU A 36 -21.86 -13.04 -4.79
CA LEU A 36 -21.72 -13.91 -3.62
C LEU A 36 -20.27 -14.35 -3.49
N GLU A 37 -19.67 -14.06 -2.35
CA GLU A 37 -18.28 -14.36 -2.05
C GLU A 37 -18.16 -15.23 -0.80
N GLN A 38 -17.00 -15.86 -0.65
CA GLN A 38 -16.63 -16.54 0.58
C GLN A 38 -16.61 -15.58 1.77
N TYR A 39 -17.38 -15.90 2.80
CA TYR A 39 -17.16 -15.32 4.12
C TYR A 39 -15.85 -15.85 4.71
N ILE A 40 -14.97 -14.95 5.15
CA ILE A 40 -13.67 -15.27 5.72
C ILE A 40 -13.69 -14.93 7.21
N PRO A 41 -13.71 -15.94 8.11
CA PRO A 41 -13.58 -15.69 9.55
C PRO A 41 -12.27 -14.96 9.85
N SER A 42 -12.38 -13.71 10.28
CA SER A 42 -11.25 -12.79 10.41
C SER A 42 -11.66 -11.55 11.20
N ARG A 43 -10.66 -10.74 11.56
CA ARG A 43 -10.85 -9.33 11.91
C ARG A 43 -10.09 -8.45 10.91
N ARG A 44 -10.56 -7.23 10.69
CA ARG A 44 -9.74 -6.19 10.05
C ARG A 44 -8.55 -5.84 10.96
N LEU A 45 -7.45 -5.42 10.36
CA LEU A 45 -6.38 -4.78 11.12
C LEU A 45 -6.87 -3.44 11.66
N ARG A 46 -6.15 -2.93 12.65
CA ARG A 46 -6.25 -1.55 13.13
C ARG A 46 -5.02 -0.77 12.71
N THR A 47 -5.11 0.55 12.71
CA THR A 47 -3.98 1.44 12.36
C THR A 47 -2.73 1.13 13.19
N GLU A 48 -2.90 0.78 14.47
CA GLU A 48 -1.78 0.39 15.34
C GLU A 48 -1.11 -0.93 14.95
N ASP A 49 -1.84 -1.87 14.34
CA ASP A 49 -1.29 -3.15 13.89
C ASP A 49 -0.28 -2.96 12.75
N LEU A 50 -0.44 -1.91 11.92
CA LEU A 50 0.41 -1.66 10.74
C LEU A 50 1.90 -1.48 11.10
N ARG A 51 2.17 -1.04 12.34
CA ARG A 51 3.52 -0.77 12.84
C ARG A 51 4.17 -1.98 13.47
N ASP A 52 3.41 -3.05 13.71
CA ASP A 52 3.98 -4.29 14.21
C ASP A 52 4.96 -4.87 13.17
N PRO A 53 6.20 -5.18 13.55
CA PRO A 53 7.22 -5.69 12.61
C PRO A 53 6.80 -6.94 11.85
N HIS A 54 6.08 -7.85 12.49
CA HIS A 54 5.67 -9.10 11.86
C HIS A 54 4.50 -8.87 10.90
N ILE A 55 3.55 -8.02 11.26
CA ILE A 55 2.45 -7.61 10.40
C ILE A 55 2.97 -6.82 9.19
N SER A 56 3.77 -5.78 9.41
CA SER A 56 4.35 -4.94 8.36
C SER A 56 5.15 -5.76 7.34
N ARG A 57 5.97 -6.71 7.83
CA ARG A 57 6.69 -7.67 6.99
C ARG A 57 5.75 -8.49 6.11
N GLU A 58 4.66 -9.01 6.67
CA GLU A 58 3.72 -9.82 5.91
C GLU A 58 2.93 -8.98 4.90
N ILE A 59 2.55 -7.75 5.24
CA ILE A 59 1.94 -6.81 4.29
C ILE A 59 2.88 -6.58 3.10
N ALA A 60 4.18 -6.35 3.35
CA ALA A 60 5.17 -6.18 2.29
C ALA A 60 5.23 -7.39 1.34
N VAL A 61 5.21 -8.61 1.90
CA VAL A 61 5.18 -9.85 1.13
C VAL A 61 3.89 -9.98 0.31
N LYS A 62 2.73 -9.68 0.90
CA LYS A 62 1.43 -9.76 0.20
C LYS A 62 1.33 -8.72 -0.91
N MET A 63 1.79 -7.49 -0.68
CA MET A 63 1.84 -6.42 -1.68
C MET A 63 2.78 -6.78 -2.84
N SER A 64 3.96 -7.33 -2.56
CA SER A 64 4.89 -7.82 -3.58
C SER A 64 4.27 -8.89 -4.49
N ARG A 65 3.61 -9.90 -3.89
CA ARG A 65 2.86 -10.91 -4.65
C ARG A 65 1.73 -10.32 -5.50
N PHE A 66 1.04 -9.32 -4.97
CA PHE A 66 -0.03 -8.62 -5.69
C PHE A 66 0.53 -7.86 -6.91
N HIS A 67 1.64 -7.14 -6.73
CA HIS A 67 2.33 -6.41 -7.80
C HIS A 67 2.85 -7.33 -8.91
N GLY A 68 3.27 -8.57 -8.57
CA GLY A 68 3.70 -9.59 -9.52
C GLY A 68 2.57 -10.18 -10.40
N MET A 69 1.31 -9.78 -10.19
CA MET A 69 0.20 -10.31 -10.98
C MET A 69 0.17 -9.78 -12.41
N VAL A 70 0.06 -10.70 -13.37
CA VAL A 70 -0.28 -10.38 -14.75
C VAL A 70 -1.80 -10.38 -14.89
N MET A 71 -2.39 -9.20 -15.03
CA MET A 71 -3.83 -8.98 -15.19
C MET A 71 -4.17 -8.52 -16.62
N PRO A 72 -5.34 -8.90 -17.17
CA PRO A 72 -5.75 -8.58 -18.54
C PRO A 72 -6.34 -7.17 -18.65
N PHE A 73 -5.67 -6.17 -18.07
CA PHE A 73 -6.09 -4.76 -18.07
C PHE A 73 -5.07 -3.88 -18.80
N ASN A 74 -5.42 -2.62 -19.04
CA ASN A 74 -4.48 -1.65 -19.59
C ASN A 74 -3.26 -1.51 -18.66
N LYS A 75 -2.05 -1.58 -19.25
CA LYS A 75 -0.76 -1.52 -18.55
C LYS A 75 -0.19 -0.10 -18.47
N GLU A 76 -0.81 0.87 -19.13
CA GLU A 76 -0.38 2.27 -19.01
C GLU A 76 -0.82 2.85 -17.67
N PRO A 77 0.06 3.54 -16.92
CA PRO A 77 -0.22 4.08 -15.59
C PRO A 77 -1.04 5.39 -15.64
N LYS A 78 -2.16 5.36 -16.36
CA LYS A 78 -3.06 6.50 -16.53
C LYS A 78 -3.98 6.72 -15.34
N TRP A 79 -4.11 5.73 -14.47
CA TRP A 79 -5.08 5.74 -13.37
C TRP A 79 -4.87 6.91 -12.41
N LEU A 80 -3.63 7.14 -11.95
CA LEU A 80 -3.33 8.16 -10.94
C LEU A 80 -3.76 9.56 -11.40
N PHE A 81 -3.12 10.08 -12.45
CA PHE A 81 -3.42 11.42 -12.95
C PHE A 81 -4.80 11.52 -13.61
N GLY A 82 -5.26 10.50 -14.33
CA GLY A 82 -6.59 10.53 -14.93
C GLY A 82 -7.70 10.60 -13.87
N THR A 83 -7.49 9.97 -12.71
CA THR A 83 -8.42 10.04 -11.57
C THR A 83 -8.35 11.41 -10.88
N MET A 84 -7.14 11.92 -10.60
CA MET A 84 -6.98 13.25 -9.99
C MET A 84 -7.57 14.37 -10.86
N GLU A 85 -7.33 14.35 -12.17
CA GLU A 85 -7.89 15.32 -13.12
C GLU A 85 -9.43 15.25 -13.15
N LYS A 86 -10.00 14.04 -13.16
CA LYS A 86 -11.45 13.84 -13.06
C LYS A 86 -12.00 14.44 -11.77
N TYR A 87 -11.36 14.20 -10.63
CA TYR A 87 -11.81 14.73 -9.34
C TYR A 87 -11.64 16.24 -9.24
N LEU A 88 -10.54 16.83 -9.70
CA LEU A 88 -10.38 18.29 -9.73
C LEU A 88 -11.46 18.95 -10.57
N LYS A 89 -11.81 18.36 -11.72
CA LYS A 89 -12.93 18.85 -12.53
C LYS A 89 -14.24 18.83 -11.74
N GLN A 90 -14.58 17.72 -11.08
CA GLN A 90 -15.78 17.63 -10.26
C GLN A 90 -15.78 18.65 -9.12
N ILE A 91 -14.63 18.81 -8.43
CA ILE A 91 -14.44 19.79 -7.36
C ILE A 91 -14.65 21.22 -7.88
N SER A 92 -14.21 21.55 -9.09
CA SER A 92 -14.41 22.87 -9.69
C SER A 92 -15.89 23.23 -9.89
N GLU A 93 -16.74 22.22 -10.06
CA GLU A 93 -18.18 22.34 -10.29
C GLU A 93 -18.99 22.32 -8.97
N LEU A 94 -18.36 22.03 -7.82
CA LEU A 94 -19.03 21.99 -6.52
C LEU A 94 -19.36 23.38 -5.97
N SER A 95 -20.52 23.46 -5.32
CA SER A 95 -20.97 24.61 -4.55
C SER A 95 -21.55 24.16 -3.22
N PHE A 96 -21.28 24.91 -2.15
CA PHE A 96 -21.81 24.64 -0.80
C PHE A 96 -22.67 25.80 -0.34
N THR A 97 -23.78 25.49 0.33
CA THR A 97 -24.68 26.49 0.95
C THR A 97 -24.41 26.69 2.43
N ASP A 98 -23.77 25.72 3.08
CA ASP A 98 -23.37 25.79 4.49
C ASP A 98 -22.10 26.64 4.64
N GLU A 99 -22.11 27.61 5.54
CA GLU A 99 -21.00 28.56 5.71
C GLU A 99 -19.71 27.87 6.16
N ALA A 100 -19.79 26.89 7.06
CA ALA A 100 -18.61 26.17 7.55
C ALA A 100 -17.98 25.28 6.47
N HIS A 101 -18.80 24.66 5.61
CA HIS A 101 -18.30 23.96 4.43
C HIS A 101 -17.70 24.91 3.40
N LEU A 102 -18.32 26.08 3.18
CA LEU A 102 -17.82 27.08 2.25
C LEU A 102 -16.45 27.63 2.69
N GLU A 103 -16.26 27.89 3.98
CA GLU A 103 -14.97 28.33 4.54
C GLU A 103 -13.88 27.27 4.30
N LYS A 104 -14.14 26.01 4.64
CA LYS A 104 -13.21 24.90 4.39
C LYS A 104 -12.91 24.72 2.90
N PHE A 105 -13.93 24.85 2.05
CA PHE A 105 -13.78 24.72 0.61
C PHE A 105 -12.95 25.86 0.01
N ASN A 106 -13.14 27.09 0.49
CA ASN A 106 -12.33 28.24 0.08
C ASN A 106 -10.88 28.10 0.53
N LEU A 107 -10.64 27.55 1.73
CA LEU A 107 -9.29 27.20 2.16
C LEU A 107 -8.65 26.18 1.22
N LEU A 108 -9.36 25.11 0.83
CA LEU A 108 -8.85 24.14 -0.14
C LEU A 108 -8.54 24.77 -1.50
N LYS A 109 -9.40 25.67 -1.98
CA LYS A 109 -9.16 26.42 -3.23
C LYS A 109 -7.94 27.34 -3.15
N SER A 110 -7.61 27.86 -1.97
CA SER A 110 -6.47 28.78 -1.79
C SER A 110 -5.11 28.15 -2.10
N TYR A 111 -5.01 26.81 -2.06
CA TYR A 111 -3.81 26.07 -2.43
C TYR A 111 -3.56 26.01 -3.95
N ASN A 112 -4.49 26.48 -4.79
CA ASN A 112 -4.37 26.41 -6.25
C ASN A 112 -4.05 24.98 -6.75
N LEU A 113 -4.97 24.05 -6.48
CA LEU A 113 -4.80 22.61 -6.73
C LEU A 113 -4.43 22.26 -8.19
N GLU A 114 -4.77 23.11 -9.16
CA GLU A 114 -4.38 22.92 -10.57
C GLU A 114 -2.87 23.13 -10.80
N GLU A 115 -2.26 24.11 -10.13
CA GLU A 115 -0.81 24.34 -10.18
C GLU A 115 -0.07 23.28 -9.35
N GLU A 116 -0.59 22.92 -8.18
CA GLU A 116 -0.03 21.85 -7.35
C GLU A 116 -0.05 20.49 -8.09
N MET A 117 -1.13 20.18 -8.82
CA MET A 117 -1.18 18.97 -9.64
C MET A 117 -0.16 18.99 -10.78
N ARG A 118 0.10 20.15 -11.41
CA ARG A 118 1.16 20.28 -12.42
C ARG A 118 2.54 20.08 -11.80
N SER A 119 2.81 20.69 -10.66
CA SER A 119 4.06 20.52 -9.93
C SER A 119 4.30 19.08 -9.49
N LEU A 120 3.24 18.41 -9.01
CA LEU A 120 3.29 16.98 -8.67
C LEU A 120 3.57 16.11 -9.90
N ARG A 121 2.96 16.43 -11.05
CA ARG A 121 3.22 15.74 -12.31
C ARG A 121 4.68 15.84 -12.71
N ASP A 122 5.24 17.04 -12.73
CA ASP A 122 6.63 17.27 -13.11
C ASP A 122 7.60 16.52 -12.16
N LEU A 123 7.30 16.53 -10.85
CA LEU A 123 8.07 15.78 -9.86
C LEU A 123 8.02 14.27 -10.15
N LEU A 124 6.83 13.69 -10.31
CA LEU A 124 6.69 12.24 -10.52
C LEU A 124 7.21 11.77 -11.89
N GLU A 125 7.18 12.62 -12.92
CA GLU A 125 7.82 12.33 -14.21
C GLU A 125 9.35 12.25 -14.08
N SER A 126 9.94 13.01 -13.16
CA SER A 126 11.37 12.95 -12.83
C SER A 126 11.75 11.83 -11.84
N THR A 127 10.77 11.07 -11.35
CA THR A 127 10.94 10.01 -10.35
C THR A 127 10.49 8.66 -10.93
N PRO A 128 11.38 7.93 -11.63
CA PRO A 128 11.00 6.69 -12.30
C PRO A 128 10.50 5.66 -11.29
N SER A 129 9.31 5.09 -11.49
CA SER A 129 8.76 4.01 -10.67
C SER A 129 8.20 2.90 -11.56
N PRO A 130 8.49 1.61 -11.29
CA PRO A 130 7.96 0.51 -12.08
C PRO A 130 6.45 0.51 -12.11
N VAL A 131 5.88 0.24 -13.30
CA VAL A 131 4.43 0.06 -13.45
C VAL A 131 4.08 -1.39 -13.17
N VAL A 132 3.29 -1.62 -12.13
CA VAL A 132 2.87 -2.93 -11.63
C VAL A 132 1.36 -2.92 -11.39
N PHE A 133 0.75 -4.09 -11.12
CA PHE A 133 -0.66 -4.12 -10.76
C PHE A 133 -0.81 -3.77 -9.27
N CYS A 134 -1.21 -2.54 -8.98
CA CYS A 134 -1.33 -2.00 -7.62
C CYS A 134 -2.74 -2.22 -7.05
N HIS A 135 -2.82 -2.36 -5.73
CA HIS A 135 -4.08 -2.35 -5.01
C HIS A 135 -4.68 -0.95 -4.95
N ASN A 136 -3.82 0.06 -4.76
CA ASN A 136 -4.12 1.49 -4.63
C ASN A 136 -4.85 1.91 -3.34
N ASP A 137 -5.08 0.98 -2.40
CA ASP A 137 -5.80 1.26 -1.14
C ASP A 137 -5.47 0.24 -0.03
N VAL A 138 -4.17 0.01 0.23
CA VAL A 138 -3.72 -0.94 1.27
C VAL A 138 -3.78 -0.31 2.67
N GLN A 139 -4.99 0.04 3.10
CA GLN A 139 -5.29 0.51 4.47
C GLN A 139 -5.64 -0.63 5.43
N GLU A 140 -5.67 -0.39 6.75
CA GLU A 140 -5.93 -1.42 7.75
C GLU A 140 -7.30 -2.11 7.57
N GLY A 141 -8.29 -1.39 7.07
CA GLY A 141 -9.63 -1.89 6.83
C GLY A 141 -9.72 -2.94 5.71
N ASN A 142 -8.73 -2.94 4.81
CA ASN A 142 -8.63 -3.84 3.65
C ASN A 142 -7.65 -4.99 3.87
N ILE A 143 -7.16 -5.15 5.11
CA ILE A 143 -6.26 -6.23 5.50
C ILE A 143 -6.93 -7.07 6.58
N LEU A 144 -7.21 -8.33 6.26
CA LEU A 144 -7.83 -9.29 7.17
C LEU A 144 -6.75 -10.09 7.90
N LEU A 145 -6.81 -10.10 9.23
CA LEU A 145 -6.15 -11.09 10.06
C LEU A 145 -7.06 -12.32 10.18
N LEU A 146 -6.62 -13.44 9.62
CA LEU A 146 -7.38 -14.68 9.52
C LEU A 146 -7.48 -15.38 10.88
N ALA A 147 -8.70 -15.73 11.27
CA ALA A 147 -8.97 -16.38 12.55
C ALA A 147 -8.30 -17.77 12.63
N GLY A 148 -7.68 -18.07 13.77
CA GLY A 148 -6.95 -19.33 14.01
C GLY A 148 -5.57 -19.39 13.34
N ARG A 149 -5.07 -18.27 12.81
CA ARG A 149 -3.74 -18.15 12.18
C ARG A 149 -2.86 -17.10 12.84
N GLU A 150 -3.31 -16.49 13.93
CA GLU A 150 -2.67 -15.34 14.58
C GLU A 150 -1.23 -15.66 15.02
N ASP A 151 -1.02 -16.88 15.52
CA ASP A 151 0.26 -17.39 16.00
C ASP A 151 1.17 -17.92 14.88
N LEU A 152 0.70 -17.95 13.63
CA LEU A 152 1.53 -18.38 12.50
C LEU A 152 2.58 -17.30 12.18
N PRO A 153 3.79 -17.72 11.78
CA PRO A 153 4.85 -16.79 11.40
C PRO A 153 4.58 -16.09 10.05
N SER A 154 3.67 -16.64 9.24
CA SER A 154 3.29 -16.12 7.92
C SER A 154 1.94 -16.68 7.47
N ASP A 155 1.36 -16.09 6.41
CA ASP A 155 0.09 -16.50 5.79
C ASP A 155 -1.13 -16.42 6.72
N LYS A 156 -1.10 -15.41 7.61
CA LYS A 156 -2.22 -15.00 8.48
C LYS A 156 -2.94 -13.76 7.97
N LEU A 157 -2.39 -13.06 6.98
CA LEU A 157 -3.01 -11.88 6.36
C LEU A 157 -3.60 -12.19 4.97
N MET A 158 -4.68 -11.50 4.64
CA MET A 158 -5.28 -11.45 3.31
C MET A 158 -5.68 -10.01 2.95
N LEU A 159 -5.31 -9.57 1.75
CA LEU A 159 -5.79 -8.31 1.17
C LEU A 159 -7.19 -8.53 0.58
N ILE A 160 -8.06 -7.52 0.68
CA ILE A 160 -9.41 -7.52 0.14
C ILE A 160 -9.75 -6.12 -0.40
N ASP A 161 -10.90 -5.99 -1.04
CA ASP A 161 -11.45 -4.71 -1.51
C ASP A 161 -10.62 -4.04 -2.62
N PHE A 162 -10.68 -4.64 -3.81
CA PHE A 162 -9.84 -4.30 -4.96
C PHE A 162 -10.47 -3.24 -5.89
N GLU A 163 -11.41 -2.43 -5.39
CA GLU A 163 -12.20 -1.51 -6.22
C GLU A 163 -11.36 -0.43 -6.94
N TYR A 164 -10.24 -0.03 -6.34
CA TYR A 164 -9.30 0.92 -6.91
C TYR A 164 -8.15 0.27 -7.68
N SER A 165 -8.06 -1.06 -7.70
CA SER A 165 -6.90 -1.76 -8.24
C SER A 165 -6.73 -1.53 -9.74
N SER A 166 -5.49 -1.26 -10.16
CA SER A 166 -5.15 -0.97 -11.55
C SER A 166 -3.65 -1.08 -11.78
N TYR A 167 -3.21 -1.07 -13.05
CA TYR A 167 -1.79 -0.84 -13.31
C TYR A 167 -1.42 0.60 -12.97
N ASN A 168 -0.49 0.75 -12.04
CA ASN A 168 -0.07 2.03 -11.51
C ASN A 168 1.40 1.94 -11.08
N TYR A 169 1.97 3.05 -10.62
CA TYR A 169 3.34 3.11 -10.13
C TYR A 169 3.48 2.37 -8.79
N ARG A 170 4.48 1.51 -8.66
CA ARG A 170 4.81 0.79 -7.41
C ARG A 170 4.94 1.73 -6.22
N GLY A 171 5.60 2.87 -6.44
CA GLY A 171 5.82 3.88 -5.41
C GLY A 171 4.52 4.48 -4.86
N PHE A 172 3.45 4.51 -5.67
CA PHE A 172 2.14 4.97 -5.20
C PHE A 172 1.57 4.02 -4.15
N ASP A 173 1.54 2.71 -4.41
CA ASP A 173 0.89 1.75 -3.50
C ASP A 173 1.65 1.64 -2.17
N ILE A 174 2.99 1.64 -2.24
CA ILE A 174 3.85 1.65 -1.05
C ILE A 174 3.70 2.97 -0.28
N GLY A 175 3.77 4.11 -0.98
CA GLY A 175 3.65 5.43 -0.37
C GLY A 175 2.28 5.65 0.26
N ASN A 176 1.21 5.23 -0.41
CA ASN A 176 -0.16 5.26 0.12
C ASN A 176 -0.26 4.41 1.39
N HIS A 177 0.24 3.16 1.37
CA HIS A 177 0.26 2.32 2.57
C HIS A 177 1.00 2.98 3.74
N PHE A 178 2.11 3.67 3.51
CA PHE A 178 2.82 4.42 4.54
C PHE A 178 2.02 5.61 5.08
N CYS A 179 1.26 6.31 4.22
CA CYS A 179 0.34 7.35 4.65
C CYS A 179 -0.75 6.80 5.58
N GLU A 180 -1.24 5.59 5.35
CA GLU A 180 -2.29 4.96 6.18
C GLU A 180 -1.85 4.69 7.63
N TRP A 181 -0.55 4.73 7.95
CA TRP A 181 -0.08 4.61 9.33
C TRP A 181 -0.46 5.83 10.20
N VAL A 182 -0.77 6.95 9.53
CA VAL A 182 -1.12 8.24 10.14
C VAL A 182 -2.61 8.31 10.48
N TYR A 183 -3.48 7.66 9.73
CA TYR A 183 -4.92 7.85 9.79
C TYR A 183 -5.62 6.69 10.50
N ASN A 184 -6.43 7.01 11.52
CA ASN A 184 -7.29 6.05 12.19
C ASN A 184 -8.76 6.38 11.91
N TYR A 185 -9.43 5.49 11.19
CA TYR A 185 -10.84 5.62 10.77
C TYR A 185 -11.86 5.02 11.74
N THR A 186 -11.40 4.45 12.86
CA THR A 186 -12.26 3.91 13.93
C THR A 186 -12.58 4.95 15.01
N HIS A 187 -12.18 6.21 14.80
CA HIS A 187 -12.44 7.28 15.75
C HIS A 187 -13.95 7.54 15.87
N THR A 188 -14.49 7.45 17.09
CA THR A 188 -15.95 7.38 17.31
C THR A 188 -16.63 8.74 17.41
N SER A 189 -15.89 9.84 17.25
CA SER A 189 -16.41 11.21 17.30
C SER A 189 -16.02 11.98 16.05
N TRP A 190 -16.84 12.96 15.67
CA TRP A 190 -16.57 13.87 14.55
C TRP A 190 -15.10 14.37 14.57
N PRO A 191 -14.36 14.34 13.44
CA PRO A 191 -14.80 14.03 12.07
C PRO A 191 -14.79 12.54 11.70
N PHE A 192 -14.81 11.64 12.69
CA PHE A 192 -14.79 10.17 12.56
C PHE A 192 -13.47 9.59 12.04
N PHE A 193 -12.43 10.42 11.99
CA PHE A 193 -11.06 9.97 11.81
C PHE A 193 -10.12 10.76 12.74
N LYS A 194 -8.94 10.20 12.99
CA LYS A 194 -7.84 10.89 13.68
C LYS A 194 -6.57 10.76 12.85
N ALA A 195 -5.94 11.89 12.54
CA ALA A 195 -4.60 11.94 11.94
C ALA A 195 -3.56 12.15 13.04
N SER A 196 -2.49 11.35 13.03
CA SER A 196 -1.34 11.48 13.91
C SER A 196 -0.05 11.40 13.08
N PRO A 197 0.42 12.53 12.51
CA PRO A 197 1.56 12.57 11.60
C PRO A 197 2.85 11.96 12.16
N GLU A 198 3.03 12.00 13.48
CA GLU A 198 4.13 11.37 14.21
C GLU A 198 4.22 9.85 14.02
N ASN A 199 3.16 9.23 13.49
CA ASN A 199 3.07 7.79 13.27
C ASN A 199 3.50 7.34 11.87
N TYR A 200 3.80 8.29 10.96
CA TYR A 200 4.36 7.96 9.66
C TYR A 200 5.63 7.11 9.83
N PRO A 201 5.84 6.04 9.04
CA PRO A 201 6.97 5.14 9.24
C PRO A 201 8.29 5.89 9.10
N SER A 202 9.14 5.79 10.12
CA SER A 202 10.50 6.31 10.07
C SER A 202 11.32 5.62 8.97
N ARG A 203 12.45 6.22 8.56
CA ARG A 203 13.40 5.59 7.62
C ARG A 203 13.80 4.17 8.06
N GLN A 204 14.02 3.97 9.36
CA GLN A 204 14.31 2.64 9.88
C GLN A 204 13.15 1.68 9.59
N GLN A 205 11.90 2.09 9.78
CA GLN A 205 10.76 1.20 9.53
C GLN A 205 10.50 0.91 8.05
N GLN A 206 10.76 1.89 7.18
CA GLN A 206 10.64 1.74 5.74
C GLN A 206 11.65 0.73 5.19
N VAL A 207 12.92 0.83 5.59
CA VAL A 207 14.02 0.09 4.94
C VAL A 207 15.03 -0.58 5.85
N GLY A 208 15.14 -0.11 7.08
CA GLY A 208 16.20 -0.50 7.99
C GLY A 208 17.39 0.40 8.11
N GLY A 209 18.05 0.31 9.26
CA GLY A 209 19.44 0.75 9.34
C GLY A 209 20.36 -0.21 8.56
N PRO A 210 21.50 0.28 8.02
CA PRO A 210 22.58 -0.60 7.61
C PRO A 210 23.00 -1.45 8.82
N ALA A 211 23.28 -2.73 8.59
CA ALA A 211 24.02 -3.51 9.55
C ALA A 211 25.42 -2.87 9.65
N LEU A 212 25.63 -2.00 10.63
CA LEU A 212 26.96 -1.45 10.89
C LEU A 212 27.88 -2.60 11.29
N GLY A 213 28.67 -3.08 10.33
CA GLY A 213 29.68 -4.13 10.51
C GLY A 213 31.07 -3.69 10.02
N GLY A 214 31.85 -3.11 10.95
CA GLY A 214 33.34 -3.06 11.02
C GLY A 214 34.10 -2.17 10.02
N SER A 215 35.19 -1.46 10.33
CA SER A 215 36.08 -1.19 11.50
C SER A 215 37.12 -0.12 11.00
N PRO A 216 38.08 0.49 11.78
CA PRO A 216 38.79 -0.05 12.95
C PRO A 216 39.04 0.95 14.12
N GLY A 217 39.00 0.44 15.35
CA GLY A 217 39.64 1.10 16.49
C GLY A 217 38.82 1.03 17.78
N GLY A 218 39.29 0.23 18.73
CA GLY A 218 38.88 0.31 20.13
C GLY A 218 38.06 -0.88 20.63
N VAL A 219 38.76 -1.78 21.32
CA VAL A 219 38.30 -2.71 22.38
C VAL A 219 36.99 -3.47 22.14
N GLN A 220 37.14 -4.76 21.84
CA GLN A 220 36.07 -5.75 21.88
C GLN A 220 35.49 -5.89 23.29
N ASP A 221 34.31 -5.33 23.50
CA ASP A 221 33.33 -5.98 24.37
C ASP A 221 32.42 -6.83 23.49
N VAL A 222 32.57 -8.15 23.63
CA VAL A 222 31.71 -9.15 23.01
C VAL A 222 30.33 -9.03 23.64
N VAL A 223 29.43 -8.31 22.98
CA VAL A 223 28.00 -8.34 23.33
C VAL A 223 27.43 -9.67 22.81
N PRO A 224 26.85 -10.53 23.66
CA PRO A 224 26.36 -11.83 23.22
C PRO A 224 25.16 -11.67 22.27
N ALA A 225 25.11 -12.51 21.24
CA ALA A 225 24.12 -12.53 20.17
C ALA A 225 22.71 -13.03 20.61
N PHE A 226 22.18 -12.51 21.71
CA PHE A 226 20.82 -12.79 22.18
C PHE A 226 20.14 -11.51 22.69
N SER A 227 19.60 -10.73 21.74
CA SER A 227 18.38 -9.91 21.81
C SER A 227 18.51 -8.72 20.83
N ILE A 228 18.26 -8.93 19.54
CA ILE A 228 18.05 -7.80 18.62
C ILE A 228 16.53 -7.63 18.52
N PRO A 229 15.93 -6.57 19.09
CA PRO A 229 14.49 -6.37 19.02
C PRO A 229 14.10 -6.06 17.57
N SER A 230 13.12 -6.77 17.03
CA SER A 230 12.05 -6.19 16.21
C SER A 230 12.46 -5.12 15.16
N GLN A 231 13.46 -5.38 14.32
CA GLN A 231 13.85 -4.39 13.31
C GLN A 231 12.84 -4.43 12.14
N LEU A 232 12.15 -3.31 11.93
CA LEU A 232 11.21 -3.09 10.81
C LEU A 232 11.98 -2.74 9.53
N HIS A 233 11.59 -3.28 8.37
CA HIS A 233 12.27 -3.10 7.07
C HIS A 233 11.33 -3.38 5.87
N PHE A 234 10.20 -2.67 5.75
CA PHE A 234 9.14 -2.97 4.78
C PHE A 234 9.66 -3.23 3.35
N ILE A 235 10.41 -2.29 2.76
CA ILE A 235 10.92 -2.37 1.38
C ILE A 235 11.87 -3.56 1.20
N ARG A 236 12.68 -3.88 2.21
CA ARG A 236 13.57 -5.05 2.16
C ARG A 236 12.79 -6.35 1.99
N HIS A 237 11.73 -6.52 2.78
CA HIS A 237 10.88 -7.70 2.70
C HIS A 237 10.08 -7.75 1.39
N TYR A 238 9.61 -6.59 0.91
CA TYR A 238 8.96 -6.46 -0.38
C TYR A 238 9.88 -6.97 -1.52
N LEU A 239 11.10 -6.42 -1.63
CA LEU A 239 12.03 -6.74 -2.72
C LEU A 239 12.57 -8.17 -2.61
N SER A 240 12.78 -8.66 -1.39
CA SER A 240 13.17 -10.07 -1.18
C SER A 240 12.11 -11.03 -1.72
N GLU A 241 10.82 -10.77 -1.47
CA GLU A 241 9.74 -11.58 -2.06
C GLU A 241 9.63 -11.39 -3.57
N ASP A 242 9.81 -10.16 -4.07
CA ASP A 242 9.72 -9.82 -5.52
C ASP A 242 10.79 -10.58 -6.33
N SER A 243 11.98 -10.75 -5.75
CA SER A 243 13.07 -11.54 -6.34
C SER A 243 12.83 -13.06 -6.31
N GLY A 244 11.80 -13.56 -5.61
CA GLY A 244 11.43 -14.98 -5.56
C GLY A 244 12.18 -15.84 -4.52
N HIS A 245 12.89 -15.24 -3.55
CA HIS A 245 13.79 -15.99 -2.66
C HIS A 245 13.18 -16.31 -1.28
N ARG A 246 13.16 -17.61 -0.94
CA ARG A 246 12.85 -18.14 0.41
C ARG A 246 14.05 -18.90 1.01
N GLY A 247 15.20 -18.24 1.19
CA GLY A 247 16.40 -18.84 1.81
C GLY A 247 17.73 -18.30 1.27
N ASP A 248 18.81 -18.44 2.06
CA ASP A 248 20.19 -17.90 1.90
C ASP A 248 20.49 -17.21 0.56
N THR A 249 20.45 -15.87 0.58
CA THR A 249 20.83 -15.02 -0.54
C THR A 249 22.34 -14.97 -0.71
N THR A 250 22.82 -15.09 -1.94
CA THR A 250 24.25 -14.86 -2.24
C THR A 250 24.65 -13.42 -1.92
N HIS A 251 25.94 -13.17 -1.68
CA HIS A 251 26.44 -11.81 -1.44
C HIS A 251 26.11 -10.83 -2.58
N GLU A 252 26.14 -11.31 -3.84
CA GLU A 252 25.80 -10.49 -5.02
C GLU A 252 24.31 -10.10 -5.04
N GLU A 253 23.44 -11.05 -4.66
CA GLU A 253 22.00 -10.82 -4.64
C GLU A 253 21.58 -9.90 -3.50
N GLN A 254 22.24 -10.04 -2.34
CA GLN A 254 22.04 -9.13 -1.23
C GLN A 254 22.47 -7.70 -1.60
N ALA A 255 23.58 -7.53 -2.32
CA ALA A 255 24.01 -6.23 -2.83
C ALA A 255 23.00 -5.64 -3.82
N ARG A 256 22.43 -6.46 -4.72
CA ARG A 256 21.37 -6.04 -5.64
C ARG A 256 20.12 -5.56 -4.91
N ILE A 257 19.66 -6.31 -3.91
CA ILE A 257 18.51 -5.92 -3.09
C ILE A 257 18.80 -4.60 -2.36
N GLU A 258 20.01 -4.41 -1.82
CA GLU A 258 20.40 -3.16 -1.17
C GLU A 258 20.41 -1.96 -2.12
N GLU A 259 20.90 -2.13 -3.36
CA GLU A 259 20.86 -1.09 -4.40
C GLU A 259 19.42 -0.74 -4.82
N GLU A 260 18.57 -1.75 -4.98
CA GLU A 260 17.15 -1.56 -5.28
C GLU A 260 16.41 -0.88 -4.12
N MET A 261 16.75 -1.20 -2.87
CA MET A 261 16.22 -0.53 -1.69
C MET A 261 16.59 0.95 -1.70
N LEU A 262 17.86 1.28 -1.95
CA LEU A 262 18.32 2.69 -2.05
C LEU A 262 17.57 3.43 -3.15
N THR A 263 17.35 2.78 -4.28
CA THR A 263 16.56 3.36 -5.38
C THR A 263 15.11 3.58 -4.96
N GLU A 264 14.47 2.61 -4.31
CA GLU A 264 13.07 2.71 -3.89
C GLU A 264 12.83 3.76 -2.80
N ILE A 265 13.80 3.97 -1.90
CA ILE A 265 13.74 5.01 -0.86
C ILE A 265 13.79 6.43 -1.42
N ASN A 266 14.56 6.59 -2.49
CA ASN A 266 14.82 7.88 -3.10
C ASN A 266 13.72 8.27 -4.11
N ARG A 267 12.84 7.33 -4.45
CA ARG A 267 11.60 7.59 -5.18
C ARG A 267 10.56 8.20 -4.25
#